data_AF-A0A9W6S1X4-F1
#
_entry.id   AF-A0A9W6S1X4-F1
#
_cell.length_a   1.000
_cell.length_b   1.000
_cell.length_c   1.000
_cell.angle_alpha   90.00
_cell.angle_beta   90.00
_cell.angle_gamma   90.00
#
_symmetry.space_group_name_H-M   'P 1'
#
loop_
_entity.id
_entity.type
_entity.pdbx_description
1 polymer ?
#
loop_
_entity_poly.entity_id
_entity_poly.type
_entity_poly.pdbx_seq_one_letter_code
_entity_poly.pdbx_strand_id
1 'polypeptide(L)'
;MTVVDLPVGHALGEEAGNRLAHALTDPDAGVRRAAADALIDETEVLIGEEGVRALVAVESDGPDPYVRAVAAELVRAMRAAAWEIYARALSREDAARAQTVRGLAALRAAAELGEVALTDPDWRVRRRAVTALGDLDSREAIGPLTSVLEDEIVSVRRSAVRALGTWAADRHYARTALTAALKDPDAGVRAEARWALA
;
A
#
# COMPACT_ATOMS: atom_id res chain seq x y z
N MET A 1 42.95 19.05 20.38
CA MET A 1 41.48 18.95 20.29
C MET A 1 41.16 17.62 19.68
N THR A 2 40.86 16.65 20.53
CA THR A 2 40.50 15.28 20.15
C THR A 2 39.09 15.34 19.61
N VAL A 3 38.92 15.18 18.30
CA VAL A 3 37.62 14.87 17.71
C VAL A 3 37.31 13.46 18.17
N VAL A 4 36.32 13.34 19.04
CA VAL A 4 35.70 12.06 19.38
C VAL A 4 34.97 11.65 18.11
N ASP A 5 35.57 10.75 17.33
CA ASP A 5 34.86 9.99 16.31
C ASP A 5 33.81 9.16 17.05
N LEU A 6 32.57 9.67 17.08
CA LEU A 6 31.42 8.84 17.30
C LEU A 6 31.36 7.84 16.14
N PRO A 7 31.12 6.54 16.38
CA PRO A 7 30.94 5.59 15.31
C PRO A 7 29.67 6.01 14.57
N VAL A 8 29.84 6.68 13.43
CA VAL A 8 28.77 6.87 12.47
C VAL A 8 28.46 5.46 11.98
N GLY A 9 27.37 4.88 12.48
CA GLY A 9 26.82 3.63 11.97
C GLY A 9 26.78 3.75 10.46
N HIS A 10 27.45 2.86 9.75
CA HIS A 10 27.51 2.93 8.30
C HIS A 10 26.10 2.63 7.80
N ALA A 11 25.39 3.64 7.28
CA ALA A 11 24.08 3.47 6.67
C ALA A 11 24.11 2.26 5.75
N LEU A 12 23.27 1.26 6.04
CA LEU A 12 23.23 0.05 5.24
C LEU A 12 22.65 0.42 3.88
N GLY A 13 23.47 0.32 2.84
CA GLY A 13 23.05 0.53 1.46
C GLY A 13 21.93 -0.42 1.06
N GLU A 14 21.20 -0.08 -0.01
CA GLU A 14 19.97 -0.77 -0.44
C GLU A 14 20.13 -2.30 -0.54
N GLU A 15 21.27 -2.76 -1.08
CA GLU A 15 21.56 -4.18 -1.21
C GLU A 15 21.64 -4.88 0.16
N ALA A 16 22.28 -4.24 1.14
CA ALA A 16 22.37 -4.77 2.50
C ALA A 16 21.00 -4.76 3.20
N GLY A 17 20.23 -3.67 3.07
CA GLY A 17 18.88 -3.59 3.62
C GLY A 17 17.92 -4.63 3.02
N ASN A 18 17.97 -4.82 1.69
CA ASN A 18 17.18 -5.85 1.01
C ASN A 18 17.55 -7.26 1.45
N ARG A 19 18.85 -7.54 1.68
CA ARG A 19 19.31 -8.83 2.21
C ARG A 19 18.80 -9.08 3.63
N LEU A 20 18.89 -8.09 4.51
CA LEU A 20 18.36 -8.21 5.87
C LEU A 20 16.85 -8.45 5.86
N ALA A 21 16.10 -7.70 5.05
CA ALA A 21 14.67 -7.91 4.89
C ALA A 21 14.33 -9.33 4.39
N HIS A 22 15.11 -9.89 3.46
CA HIS A 22 14.92 -11.28 3.02
C HIS A 22 15.26 -12.31 4.11
N ALA A 23 16.31 -12.07 4.89
CA ALA A 23 16.72 -12.97 5.97
C ALA A 23 15.65 -13.16 7.07
N LEU A 24 14.65 -12.27 7.15
CA LEU A 24 13.48 -12.46 8.00
C LEU A 24 12.62 -13.68 7.62
N THR A 25 12.83 -14.26 6.43
CA THR A 25 12.15 -15.47 5.94
C THR A 25 13.01 -16.73 6.03
N ASP A 26 14.21 -16.63 6.60
CA ASP A 26 15.15 -17.75 6.69
C ASP A 26 14.56 -18.95 7.46
N PRO A 27 14.83 -20.20 7.04
CA PRO A 27 14.38 -21.39 7.78
C PRO A 27 14.84 -21.41 9.25
N ASP A 28 16.03 -20.89 9.55
CA ASP A 28 16.61 -20.86 10.89
C ASP A 28 16.06 -19.68 11.72
N ALA A 29 15.54 -19.98 12.91
CA ALA A 29 14.94 -18.98 13.79
C ALA A 29 15.96 -17.98 14.37
N GLY A 30 17.21 -18.40 14.57
CA GLY A 30 18.29 -17.54 15.00
C GLY A 30 18.65 -16.51 13.93
N VAL A 31 18.71 -16.94 12.66
CA VAL A 31 18.97 -16.04 11.52
C VAL A 31 17.87 -15.00 11.39
N ARG A 32 16.59 -15.40 11.44
CA ARG A 32 15.47 -14.44 11.36
C ARG A 32 15.52 -13.38 12.46
N ARG A 33 15.84 -13.78 13.69
CA ARG A 33 15.90 -12.86 14.84
C ARG A 33 17.10 -11.93 14.74
N ALA A 34 18.27 -12.44 14.39
CA ALA A 34 19.45 -11.61 14.18
C ALA A 34 19.22 -10.57 13.06
N ALA A 35 18.51 -10.95 11.99
CA ALA A 35 18.10 -10.01 10.95
C ALA A 35 17.11 -8.96 11.46
N ALA A 36 16.14 -9.35 12.30
CA ALA A 36 15.19 -8.44 12.91
C ALA A 36 15.87 -7.43 13.85
N ASP A 37 16.76 -7.91 14.72
CA ASP A 37 17.54 -7.08 15.64
C ASP A 37 18.39 -6.06 14.85
N ALA A 38 19.08 -6.53 13.80
CA ALA A 38 19.87 -5.66 12.93
C ALA A 38 19.03 -4.59 12.22
N LEU A 39 17.78 -4.88 11.84
CA LEU A 39 16.90 -3.87 11.23
C LEU A 39 16.38 -2.83 12.24
N ILE A 40 16.29 -3.18 13.53
CA ILE A 40 15.87 -2.26 14.59
C ILE A 40 17.03 -1.38 15.04
N ASP A 41 18.20 -1.98 15.25
CA ASP A 41 19.36 -1.32 15.82
C ASP A 41 20.00 -0.32 14.84
N GLU A 42 19.83 -0.53 13.53
CA GLU A 42 20.38 0.33 12.50
C GLU A 42 19.44 1.52 12.21
N THR A 43 19.92 2.74 12.48
CA THR A 43 19.12 3.97 12.36
C THR A 43 18.85 4.41 10.92
N GLU A 44 19.60 3.89 9.94
CA GLU A 44 19.49 4.27 8.52
C GLU A 44 19.70 3.06 7.60
N VAL A 45 18.69 2.18 7.53
CA VAL A 45 18.66 1.09 6.56
C VAL A 45 17.88 1.52 5.33
N LEU A 46 18.53 1.54 4.17
CA LEU A 46 17.84 1.73 2.90
C LEU A 46 17.23 0.39 2.46
N ILE A 47 15.91 0.34 2.34
CA ILE A 47 15.18 -0.87 1.92
C ILE A 47 14.49 -0.57 0.60
N GLY A 48 14.89 -1.28 -0.45
CA GLY A 48 14.30 -1.20 -1.77
C GLY A 48 12.99 -1.98 -1.89
N GLU A 49 12.42 -1.99 -3.09
CA GLU A 49 11.12 -2.64 -3.36
C GLU A 49 11.11 -4.13 -2.98
N GLU A 50 12.21 -4.83 -3.22
CA GLU A 50 12.38 -6.24 -2.85
C GLU A 50 12.34 -6.46 -1.33
N GLY A 51 13.05 -5.63 -0.57
CA GLY A 51 13.00 -5.72 0.88
C GLY A 51 11.64 -5.31 1.46
N VAL A 52 10.98 -4.31 0.88
CA VAL A 52 9.60 -3.95 1.26
C VAL A 52 8.65 -5.12 1.05
N ARG A 53 8.74 -5.82 -0.09
CA ARG A 53 7.92 -7.01 -0.35
C ARG A 53 8.16 -8.11 0.69
N ALA A 54 9.42 -8.35 1.07
CA ALA A 54 9.76 -9.32 2.11
C ALA A 54 9.17 -8.92 3.48
N LEU A 55 9.31 -7.65 3.88
CA LEU A 55 8.75 -7.14 5.13
C LEU A 55 7.22 -7.28 5.20
N VAL A 56 6.52 -6.90 4.13
CA VAL A 56 5.05 -7.01 4.04
C VAL A 56 4.59 -8.47 4.10
N ALA A 57 5.32 -9.38 3.46
CA ALA A 57 5.03 -10.81 3.52
C ALA A 57 5.22 -11.36 4.94
N VAL A 58 6.30 -10.97 5.61
CA VAL A 58 6.60 -11.38 6.99
C VAL A 58 5.57 -10.82 7.96
N GLU A 59 5.21 -9.52 7.88
CA GLU A 59 4.16 -8.90 8.72
C GLU A 59 2.87 -9.75 8.74
N SER A 60 2.47 -10.22 7.56
CA SER A 60 1.22 -10.94 7.35
C SER A 60 1.27 -12.38 7.89
N ASP A 61 2.24 -13.18 7.41
CA ASP A 61 2.22 -14.64 7.55
C ASP A 61 3.53 -15.25 8.10
N GLY A 62 4.43 -14.41 8.64
CA GLY A 62 5.72 -14.87 9.18
C GLY A 62 5.57 -15.92 10.30
N PRO A 63 6.44 -16.95 10.37
CA PRO A 63 6.30 -18.01 11.37
C PRO A 63 6.72 -17.60 12.79
N ASP A 64 7.54 -16.55 12.95
CA ASP A 64 8.02 -16.07 14.26
C ASP A 64 7.25 -14.79 14.70
N PRO A 65 6.50 -14.83 15.83
CA PRO A 65 5.72 -13.68 16.29
C PRO A 65 6.54 -12.42 16.59
N TYR A 66 7.79 -12.56 17.05
CA TYR A 66 8.66 -11.42 17.31
C TYR A 66 9.06 -10.74 16.00
N VAL A 67 9.54 -11.54 15.04
CA VAL A 67 9.93 -11.07 13.70
C VAL A 67 8.76 -10.41 12.98
N ARG A 68 7.54 -10.95 13.15
CA ARG A 68 6.31 -10.33 12.66
C ARG A 68 6.05 -8.95 13.25
N ALA A 69 6.23 -8.78 14.56
CA ALA A 69 6.03 -7.50 15.23
C ALA A 69 7.02 -6.45 14.73
N VAL A 70 8.29 -6.84 14.54
CA VAL A 70 9.32 -5.97 13.98
C VAL A 70 8.99 -5.56 12.55
N ALA A 71 8.64 -6.53 11.69
CA ALA A 71 8.24 -6.24 10.32
C ALA A 71 7.02 -5.30 10.28
N ALA A 72 6.03 -5.51 11.13
CA ALA A 72 4.84 -4.66 11.23
C ALA A 72 5.17 -3.22 11.66
N GLU A 73 6.12 -3.05 12.59
CA GLU A 73 6.57 -1.73 13.02
C GLU A 73 7.28 -0.98 11.91
N LEU A 74 8.23 -1.65 11.23
CA LEU A 74 8.95 -1.07 10.09
C LEU A 74 7.99 -0.68 8.97
N VAL A 75 7.09 -1.58 8.56
CA VAL A 75 6.11 -1.29 7.51
C VAL A 75 5.20 -0.13 7.92
N ARG A 76 4.76 -0.03 9.18
CA ARG A 76 3.96 1.10 9.68
C ARG A 76 4.73 2.42 9.58
N ALA A 77 6.00 2.44 9.98
CA ALA A 77 6.84 3.62 9.86
C ALA A 77 7.02 4.03 8.39
N MET A 78 7.22 3.06 7.49
CA MET A 78 7.32 3.30 6.05
C MET A 78 6.02 3.84 5.45
N ARG A 79 4.85 3.34 5.87
CA ARG A 79 3.53 3.86 5.46
C ARG A 79 3.38 5.32 5.87
N ALA A 80 3.70 5.66 7.12
CA ALA A 80 3.63 7.03 7.63
C ALA A 80 4.58 7.97 6.85
N ALA A 81 5.83 7.55 6.62
CA ALA A 81 6.78 8.33 5.84
C ALA A 81 6.32 8.54 4.39
N ALA A 82 5.80 7.50 3.73
CA ALA A 82 5.23 7.61 2.39
C ALA A 82 4.04 8.58 2.35
N TRP A 83 3.17 8.53 3.36
CA TRP A 83 2.05 9.47 3.49
C TRP A 83 2.51 10.92 3.64
N GLU A 84 3.52 11.18 4.48
CA GLU A 84 4.07 12.54 4.61
C GLU A 84 4.65 13.07 3.29
N ILE A 85 5.33 12.21 2.53
CA ILE A 85 5.84 12.57 1.21
C ILE A 85 4.70 12.92 0.26
N TYR A 86 3.63 12.11 0.24
CA TYR A 86 2.43 12.37 -0.55
C TYR A 86 1.80 13.72 -0.15
N ALA A 87 1.59 13.95 1.15
CA ALA A 87 0.98 15.17 1.66
C ALA A 87 1.78 16.41 1.30
N ARG A 88 3.12 16.35 1.34
CA ARG A 88 4.00 17.44 0.87
C ARG A 88 3.89 17.63 -0.64
N ALA A 89 3.73 16.54 -1.40
CA ALA A 89 3.59 16.57 -2.85
C ALA A 89 2.21 17.08 -3.33
N LEU A 90 1.22 17.27 -2.46
CA LEU A 90 -0.03 17.99 -2.80
C LEU A 90 0.23 19.43 -3.27
N SER A 91 1.34 20.03 -2.84
CA SER A 91 1.81 21.34 -3.32
C SER A 91 2.65 21.29 -4.62
N ARG A 92 2.86 20.10 -5.21
CA ARG A 92 3.76 19.83 -6.36
C ARG A 92 3.04 19.13 -7.52
N GLU A 93 3.79 18.85 -8.60
CA GLU A 93 3.32 18.20 -9.83
C GLU A 93 2.69 16.80 -9.61
N ASP A 94 1.79 16.41 -10.52
CA ASP A 94 1.03 15.16 -10.52
C ASP A 94 1.91 13.88 -10.53
N ALA A 95 3.06 13.91 -11.21
CA ALA A 95 3.96 12.79 -11.36
C ALA A 95 4.54 12.31 -10.01
N ALA A 96 4.85 13.25 -9.11
CA ALA A 96 5.35 12.92 -7.77
C ALA A 96 4.30 12.18 -6.95
N ARG A 97 3.04 12.64 -6.98
CA ARG A 97 1.92 11.99 -6.27
C ARG A 97 1.63 10.60 -6.83
N ALA A 98 1.68 10.45 -8.15
CA ALA A 98 1.49 9.16 -8.80
C ALA A 98 2.56 8.12 -8.41
N GLN A 99 3.81 8.56 -8.23
CA GLN A 99 4.89 7.69 -7.74
C GLN A 99 4.65 7.29 -6.28
N THR A 100 4.21 8.21 -5.43
CA THR A 100 3.91 7.88 -4.03
C THR A 100 2.74 6.91 -3.90
N VAL A 101 1.72 7.00 -4.75
CA VAL A 101 0.62 6.01 -4.80
C VAL A 101 1.16 4.59 -5.05
N ARG A 102 2.19 4.42 -5.87
CA ARG A 102 2.82 3.10 -6.06
C ARG A 102 3.54 2.62 -4.80
N GLY A 103 4.25 3.51 -4.10
CA GLY A 103 4.89 3.19 -2.83
C GLY A 103 3.89 2.77 -1.76
N LEU A 104 2.78 3.51 -1.64
CA LEU A 104 1.67 3.16 -0.74
C LEU A 104 1.05 1.79 -1.10
N ALA A 105 0.90 1.48 -2.39
CA ALA A 105 0.44 0.17 -2.85
C ALA A 105 1.41 -0.96 -2.47
N ALA A 106 2.72 -0.77 -2.70
CA ALA A 106 3.75 -1.75 -2.31
C ALA A 106 3.76 -2.02 -0.80
N LEU A 107 3.49 -0.98 0.00
CA LEU A 107 3.35 -1.06 1.45
C LEU A 107 1.98 -1.58 1.91
N ARG A 108 1.05 -1.86 0.99
CA ARG A 108 -0.35 -2.21 1.28
C ARG A 108 -1.07 -1.21 2.19
N ALA A 109 -0.79 0.08 2.00
CA ALA A 109 -1.32 1.20 2.79
C ALA A 109 -2.77 1.55 2.39
N ALA A 110 -3.72 0.66 2.73
CA ALA A 110 -5.10 0.77 2.25
C ALA A 110 -5.83 2.02 2.75
N ALA A 111 -5.58 2.46 3.99
CA ALA A 111 -6.18 3.67 4.55
C ALA A 111 -5.75 4.92 3.78
N GLU A 112 -4.45 5.09 3.57
CA GLU A 112 -3.86 6.21 2.84
C GLU A 112 -4.29 6.22 1.37
N LEU A 113 -4.27 5.07 0.71
CA LEU A 113 -4.78 4.94 -0.66
C LEU A 113 -6.27 5.28 -0.75
N GLY A 114 -7.06 4.95 0.28
CA GLY A 114 -8.45 5.35 0.42
C GLY A 114 -8.61 6.87 0.44
N GLU A 115 -7.78 7.54 1.24
CA GLU A 115 -7.78 9.00 1.30
C GLU A 115 -7.40 9.64 -0.04
N VAL A 116 -6.36 9.12 -0.71
CA VAL A 116 -5.97 9.58 -2.06
C VAL A 116 -7.12 9.40 -3.05
N ALA A 117 -7.75 8.23 -3.07
CA ALA A 117 -8.83 7.89 -3.99
C ALA A 117 -10.04 8.83 -3.85
N LEU A 118 -10.28 9.37 -2.66
CA LEU A 118 -11.42 10.25 -2.37
C LEU A 118 -11.10 11.73 -2.52
N THR A 119 -9.84 12.14 -2.33
CA THR A 119 -9.51 13.56 -2.11
C THR A 119 -8.47 14.15 -3.06
N ASP A 120 -7.71 13.36 -3.84
CA ASP A 120 -6.71 13.95 -4.75
C ASP A 120 -7.40 14.84 -5.80
N PRO A 121 -6.90 16.08 -6.01
CA PRO A 121 -7.49 16.99 -6.99
C PRO A 121 -7.38 16.49 -8.44
N ASP A 122 -6.38 15.67 -8.77
CA ASP A 122 -6.24 15.05 -10.08
C ASP A 122 -6.93 13.68 -10.11
N TRP A 123 -7.99 13.60 -10.91
CA TRP A 123 -8.73 12.37 -11.15
C TRP A 123 -7.86 11.21 -11.66
N ARG A 124 -6.73 11.48 -12.33
CA ARG A 124 -5.79 10.44 -12.75
C ARG A 124 -5.08 9.80 -11.57
N VAL A 125 -4.76 10.60 -10.55
CA VAL A 125 -4.15 10.11 -9.30
C VAL A 125 -5.21 9.36 -8.49
N ARG A 126 -6.43 9.90 -8.35
CA ARG A 126 -7.56 9.18 -7.74
C ARG A 126 -7.78 7.81 -8.38
N ARG A 127 -7.85 7.77 -9.72
CA ARG A 127 -8.00 6.51 -10.48
C ARG A 127 -6.89 5.52 -10.19
N ARG A 128 -5.63 5.97 -10.09
CA ARG A 128 -4.49 5.08 -9.76
C ARG A 128 -4.63 4.51 -8.35
N ALA A 129 -5.04 5.33 -7.38
CA ALA A 129 -5.27 4.87 -6.01
C ALA A 129 -6.42 3.86 -5.94
N VAL A 130 -7.50 4.09 -6.70
CA VAL A 130 -8.62 3.14 -6.84
C VAL A 130 -8.18 1.79 -7.41
N THR A 131 -7.34 1.80 -8.45
CA THR A 131 -6.75 0.55 -8.98
C THR A 131 -5.92 -0.14 -7.92
N ALA A 132 -5.02 0.58 -7.25
CA ALA A 132 -4.19 0.01 -6.18
C ALA A 132 -5.04 -0.60 -5.06
N LEU A 133 -6.11 0.07 -4.62
CA LEU A 133 -7.04 -0.45 -3.60
C LEU A 133 -7.69 -1.76 -4.03
N GLY A 134 -8.08 -1.91 -5.30
CA GLY A 134 -8.62 -3.14 -5.85
C GLY A 134 -7.62 -4.30 -5.80
N ASP A 135 -6.36 -4.01 -6.11
CA ASP A 135 -5.28 -5.01 -6.12
C ASP A 135 -4.89 -5.47 -4.71
N LEU A 136 -5.12 -4.67 -3.66
CA LEU A 136 -4.81 -5.03 -2.28
C LEU A 136 -5.73 -6.10 -1.68
N ASP A 137 -6.91 -6.32 -2.26
CA ASP A 137 -7.94 -7.22 -1.73
C ASP A 137 -8.27 -7.03 -0.23
N SER A 138 -8.07 -5.80 0.30
CA SER A 138 -8.23 -5.48 1.72
C SER A 138 -9.68 -5.13 2.07
N ARG A 139 -10.16 -5.57 3.24
CA ARG A 139 -11.45 -5.15 3.77
C ARG A 139 -11.51 -3.64 4.00
N GLU A 140 -10.39 -3.00 4.31
CA GLU A 140 -10.32 -1.55 4.54
C GLU A 140 -10.60 -0.74 3.27
N ALA A 141 -10.37 -1.33 2.10
CA ALA A 141 -10.60 -0.67 0.82
C ALA A 141 -12.07 -0.59 0.39
N ILE A 142 -12.98 -1.37 1.02
CA ILE A 142 -14.40 -1.42 0.64
C ILE A 142 -15.08 -0.07 0.79
N GLY A 143 -14.87 0.59 1.93
CA GLY A 143 -15.48 1.89 2.22
C GLY A 143 -15.10 2.93 1.18
N PRO A 144 -13.80 3.21 0.99
CA PRO A 144 -13.33 4.12 -0.06
C PRO A 144 -13.81 3.75 -1.45
N LEU A 145 -13.70 2.48 -1.87
CA LEU A 145 -14.16 2.05 -3.20
C LEU A 145 -15.66 2.23 -3.41
N THR A 146 -16.46 2.04 -2.36
CA THR A 146 -17.92 2.28 -2.42
C THR A 146 -18.20 3.78 -2.57
N SER A 147 -17.52 4.64 -1.81
CA SER A 147 -17.68 6.09 -1.95
C SER A 147 -17.22 6.62 -3.31
N VAL A 148 -16.19 6.03 -3.90
CA VAL A 148 -15.70 6.39 -5.25
C VAL A 148 -16.74 6.09 -6.35
N LEU A 149 -17.74 5.25 -6.10
CA LEU A 149 -18.86 5.06 -7.04
C LEU A 149 -19.70 6.34 -7.23
N GLU A 150 -19.45 7.39 -6.45
CA GLU A 150 -20.10 8.70 -6.58
C GLU A 150 -19.16 9.76 -7.16
N ASP A 151 -17.93 9.39 -7.56
CA ASP A 151 -16.95 10.34 -8.14
C ASP A 151 -17.51 11.01 -9.40
N GLU A 152 -17.26 12.30 -9.56
CA GLU A 152 -17.72 13.09 -10.71
C GLU A 152 -17.19 12.54 -12.05
N ILE A 153 -16.00 11.94 -12.05
CA ILE A 153 -15.32 11.43 -13.24
C ILE A 153 -15.70 9.97 -13.50
N VAL A 154 -16.37 9.76 -14.64
CA VAL A 154 -16.80 8.42 -15.11
C VAL A 154 -15.65 7.40 -15.11
N SER A 155 -14.45 7.80 -15.55
CA SER A 155 -13.28 6.90 -15.57
C SER A 155 -12.84 6.43 -14.18
N VAL A 156 -13.08 7.24 -13.14
CA VAL A 156 -12.76 6.90 -11.76
C VAL A 156 -13.83 5.92 -11.25
N ARG A 157 -15.12 6.22 -11.43
CA ARG A 157 -16.23 5.33 -11.08
C ARG A 157 -16.12 3.94 -11.71
N ARG A 158 -15.82 3.86 -13.01
CA ARG A 158 -15.55 2.60 -13.73
C ARG A 158 -14.40 1.79 -13.12
N SER A 159 -13.38 2.47 -12.59
CA SER A 159 -12.26 1.80 -11.94
C SER A 159 -12.67 1.22 -10.58
N ALA A 160 -13.53 1.92 -9.83
CA ALA A 160 -14.10 1.39 -8.59
C ALA A 160 -15.04 0.20 -8.84
N VAL A 161 -15.86 0.24 -9.89
CA VAL A 161 -16.69 -0.90 -10.31
C VAL A 161 -15.82 -2.12 -10.63
N ARG A 162 -14.72 -1.93 -11.39
CA ARG A 162 -13.80 -3.04 -11.70
C ARG A 162 -13.12 -3.61 -10.45
N ALA A 163 -12.65 -2.74 -9.54
CA ALA A 163 -12.04 -3.15 -8.28
C ALA A 163 -13.01 -3.89 -7.35
N LEU A 164 -14.26 -3.45 -7.26
CA LEU A 164 -15.29 -4.16 -6.49
C LEU A 164 -15.72 -5.46 -7.19
N GLY A 165 -15.68 -5.49 -8.52
CA GLY A 165 -16.00 -6.67 -9.33
C GLY A 165 -15.09 -7.86 -9.06
N THR A 166 -13.79 -7.63 -8.84
CA THR A 166 -12.85 -8.71 -8.50
C THR A 166 -13.18 -9.40 -7.17
N TRP A 167 -14.00 -8.77 -6.34
CA TRP A 167 -14.37 -9.24 -5.00
C TRP A 167 -15.81 -9.78 -4.94
N ALA A 168 -16.61 -9.53 -5.98
CA ALA A 168 -18.06 -9.74 -5.97
C ALA A 168 -18.49 -11.21 -5.88
N ALA A 169 -17.59 -12.16 -6.17
CA ALA A 169 -17.88 -13.58 -6.03
C ALA A 169 -18.06 -14.00 -4.56
N ASP A 170 -17.16 -13.55 -3.69
CA ASP A 170 -17.06 -14.05 -2.31
C ASP A 170 -17.49 -13.02 -1.26
N ARG A 171 -17.73 -11.77 -1.67
CA ARG A 171 -17.92 -10.64 -0.76
C ARG A 171 -19.24 -9.92 -1.00
N HIS A 172 -20.23 -10.20 -0.15
CA HIS A 172 -21.58 -9.63 -0.24
C HIS A 172 -21.59 -8.09 -0.30
N TYR A 173 -20.74 -7.42 0.47
CA TYR A 173 -20.66 -5.95 0.46
C TYR A 173 -20.23 -5.39 -0.91
N ALA A 174 -19.34 -6.07 -1.64
CA ALA A 174 -18.94 -5.67 -2.97
C ALA A 174 -20.10 -5.82 -3.96
N ARG A 175 -20.88 -6.90 -3.85
CA ARG A 175 -22.13 -7.08 -4.61
C ARG A 175 -23.14 -5.97 -4.34
N THR A 176 -23.31 -5.58 -3.06
CA THR A 176 -24.21 -4.48 -2.68
C THR A 176 -23.78 -3.16 -3.33
N ALA A 177 -22.50 -2.82 -3.27
CA ALA A 177 -21.96 -1.62 -3.89
C ALA A 177 -22.16 -1.63 -5.42
N LEU A 178 -21.86 -2.76 -6.08
CA LEU A 178 -22.08 -2.94 -7.52
C LEU A 178 -23.55 -2.85 -7.93
N THR A 179 -24.47 -3.30 -7.07
CA THR A 179 -25.91 -3.17 -7.32
C THR A 179 -26.34 -1.70 -7.37
N ALA A 180 -25.73 -0.83 -6.57
CA ALA A 180 -25.96 0.61 -6.66
C ALA A 180 -25.44 1.17 -8.00
N ALA A 181 -24.26 0.73 -8.47
CA ALA A 181 -23.68 1.14 -9.75
C ALA A 181 -24.52 0.75 -10.99
N LEU A 182 -25.46 -0.20 -10.87
CA LEU A 182 -26.43 -0.51 -11.94
C LEU A 182 -27.36 0.68 -12.25
N LYS A 183 -27.46 1.66 -11.35
CA LYS A 183 -28.26 2.87 -11.49
C LYS A 183 -27.43 4.10 -11.88
N ASP A 184 -26.13 3.94 -12.14
CA ASP A 184 -25.25 5.05 -12.53
C ASP A 184 -25.77 5.77 -13.78
N PRO A 185 -25.67 7.10 -13.89
CA PRO A 185 -26.09 7.84 -15.08
C PRO A 185 -25.33 7.44 -16.36
N ASP A 186 -24.07 7.00 -16.24
CA ASP A 186 -23.24 6.58 -17.37
C ASP A 186 -23.54 5.14 -17.79
N ALA A 187 -23.76 4.92 -19.10
CA ALA A 187 -24.08 3.61 -19.64
C ALA A 187 -22.92 2.60 -19.51
N GLY A 188 -21.67 3.07 -19.59
CA GLY A 188 -20.48 2.25 -19.45
C GLY A 188 -20.31 1.73 -18.02
N VAL A 189 -20.52 2.59 -17.02
CA VAL A 189 -20.53 2.18 -15.60
C VAL A 189 -21.61 1.12 -15.35
N ARG A 190 -22.84 1.33 -15.84
CA ARG A 190 -23.91 0.32 -15.70
C ARG A 190 -23.55 -1.01 -16.38
N ALA A 191 -22.91 -0.97 -17.55
CA ALA A 191 -22.51 -2.17 -18.27
C ALA A 191 -21.43 -2.96 -17.51
N GLU A 192 -20.42 -2.27 -16.98
CA GLU A 192 -19.38 -2.88 -16.15
C GLU A 192 -19.95 -3.46 -14.86
N ALA A 193 -20.89 -2.77 -14.21
CA ALA A 193 -21.54 -3.29 -13.00
C ALA A 193 -22.31 -4.57 -13.27
N ARG A 194 -23.01 -4.68 -14.41
CA ARG A 194 -23.69 -5.93 -14.82
C ARG A 194 -22.70 -7.06 -15.05
N TRP A 195 -21.59 -6.77 -15.72
CA TRP A 195 -20.54 -7.75 -15.95
C TRP A 195 -19.95 -8.23 -14.62
N ALA A 196 -19.64 -7.32 -13.71
CA ALA A 196 -19.04 -7.62 -12.41
C ALA A 196 -19.96 -8.43 -11.47
N LEU A 197 -21.28 -8.42 -11.70
CA LEU A 197 -22.26 -9.14 -10.90
C LEU A 197 -22.67 -10.51 -11.49
N ALA A 198 -22.31 -10.78 -12.74
CA ALA A 198 -22.60 -12.00 -13.48
C ALA A 198 -21.77 -13.18 -12.95
#